data_AF-A0AAN8IJP8-F1
#
_entry.id   AF-A0AAN8IJP8-F1
#
_cell.length_a   1.000
_cell.length_b   1.000
_cell.length_c   1.000
_cell.angle_alpha   90.00
_cell.angle_beta   90.00
_cell.angle_gamma   90.00
#
_symmetry.space_group_name_H-M   'P 1'
#
loop_
_entity.id
_entity.type
_entity.pdbx_description
1 polymer ?
#
loop_
_entity_poly.entity_id
_entity_poly.type
_entity_poly.pdbx_seq_one_letter_code
_entity_poly.pdbx_strand_id
1 'polypeptide(L)'
;MRVSSLIQNGIIEGQRFALSSDLWRYAKTVAHCDLLVTFKPNHNEEEMKQVVAWLVDIIKTNEPHLKIEIRHHNLKDCYALYLTAGYKR
;
A
#
# COMPACT_ATOMS: atom_id res chain seq x y z
N MET A 1 -20.38 -3.16 -31.84
CA MET A 1 -19.64 -3.36 -30.59
C MET A 1 -18.19 -2.97 -30.85
N ARG A 2 -17.65 -1.91 -30.21
CA ARG A 2 -16.31 -1.40 -30.53
C ARG A 2 -15.26 -2.19 -29.73
N VAL A 3 -14.25 -2.74 -30.39
CA VAL A 3 -13.15 -3.53 -29.78
C VAL A 3 -12.49 -2.80 -28.59
N SER A 4 -12.49 -1.46 -28.62
CA SER A 4 -12.00 -0.62 -27.52
C SER A 4 -12.73 -0.82 -26.20
N SER A 5 -14.04 -1.09 -26.20
CA SER A 5 -14.80 -1.32 -24.95
C SER A 5 -14.51 -2.68 -24.33
N LEU A 6 -14.16 -3.68 -25.14
CA LEU A 6 -13.77 -5.01 -24.64
C LEU A 6 -12.41 -4.98 -23.94
N ILE A 7 -11.47 -4.19 -24.47
CA ILE A 7 -10.14 -4.01 -23.85
C ILE A 7 -10.27 -3.26 -22.53
N GLN A 8 -11.06 -2.18 -22.49
CA GLN A 8 -11.29 -1.43 -21.25
C GLN A 8 -11.98 -2.28 -20.18
N ASN A 9 -12.99 -3.07 -20.56
CA ASN A 9 -13.68 -3.97 -19.63
C ASN A 9 -12.74 -5.06 -19.11
N GLY A 10 -11.90 -5.64 -19.97
CA GLY A 10 -10.90 -6.65 -19.55
C GLY A 10 -9.84 -6.10 -18.59
N ILE A 11 -9.43 -4.84 -18.74
CA ILE A 11 -8.51 -4.18 -17.81
C ILE A 11 -9.18 -3.94 -16.46
N ILE A 12 -10.42 -3.44 -16.46
CA ILE A 12 -11.20 -3.18 -15.24
C ILE A 12 -11.50 -4.49 -14.49
N GLU A 13 -11.88 -5.55 -15.21
CA GLU A 13 -12.11 -6.87 -14.63
C GLU A 13 -10.82 -7.52 -14.12
N GLY A 14 -9.69 -7.35 -14.84
CA GLY A 14 -8.37 -7.79 -14.39
C GLY A 14 -7.89 -7.07 -13.13
N GLN A 15 -8.16 -5.77 -13.01
CA GLN A 15 -7.89 -4.99 -11.79
C GLN A 15 -8.77 -5.44 -10.62
N ARG A 16 -10.07 -5.66 -10.85
CA ARG A 16 -10.98 -6.20 -9.84
C ARG A 16 -10.57 -7.60 -9.39
N PHE A 17 -10.14 -8.46 -10.31
CA PHE A 17 -9.63 -9.78 -10.01
C PHE A 17 -8.34 -9.70 -9.17
N ALA A 18 -7.41 -8.82 -9.50
CA ALA A 18 -6.20 -8.59 -8.70
C ALA A 18 -6.48 -8.05 -7.29
N LEU A 19 -7.58 -7.32 -7.11
CA LEU A 19 -8.04 -6.83 -5.82
C LEU A 19 -8.76 -7.92 -5.00
N SER A 20 -9.50 -8.82 -5.65
CA SER A 20 -10.29 -9.86 -4.98
C SER A 20 -9.55 -11.17 -4.72
N SER A 21 -8.47 -11.46 -5.45
CA SER A 21 -7.87 -12.81 -5.51
C SER A 21 -6.64 -13.03 -4.63
N ASP A 22 -6.40 -12.20 -3.62
CA ASP A 22 -5.21 -12.35 -2.76
C ASP A 22 -3.88 -12.36 -3.56
N LEU A 23 -3.86 -11.83 -4.79
CA LEU A 23 -2.67 -11.79 -5.66
C LEU A 23 -1.49 -11.03 -5.02
N TRP A 24 -1.77 -10.18 -4.03
CA TRP A 24 -0.76 -9.55 -3.17
C TRP A 24 0.07 -10.58 -2.38
N ARG A 25 -0.46 -11.77 -2.07
CA ARG A 25 0.25 -12.88 -1.40
C ARG A 25 1.30 -13.54 -2.32
N TYR A 26 1.12 -13.43 -3.64
CA TYR A 26 2.02 -13.99 -4.65
C TYR A 26 3.06 -12.98 -5.17
N ALA A 27 2.95 -11.70 -4.79
CA ALA A 27 3.99 -10.71 -5.05
C ALA A 27 5.21 -11.03 -4.18
N LYS A 28 6.18 -11.74 -4.79
CA LYS A 28 7.35 -12.39 -4.18
C LYS A 28 8.38 -11.45 -3.53
N THR A 29 8.02 -10.20 -3.26
CA THR A 29 8.83 -9.19 -2.55
C THR A 29 8.05 -8.68 -1.34
N VAL A 30 7.56 -9.58 -0.50
CA VAL A 30 7.01 -9.22 0.79
C VAL A 30 8.18 -8.69 1.62
N ALA A 31 8.21 -7.38 1.87
CA ALA A 31 9.14 -6.85 2.87
C ALA A 31 8.82 -7.59 4.18
N HIS A 32 9.81 -8.24 4.79
CA HIS A 32 9.63 -8.89 6.08
C HIS A 32 9.31 -7.80 7.12
N CYS A 33 8.02 -7.63 7.41
CA CYS A 33 7.51 -6.69 8.41
C CYS A 33 6.62 -7.43 9.41
N ASP A 34 6.59 -6.93 10.63
CA ASP A 34 5.73 -7.45 11.69
C ASP A 34 4.29 -6.92 11.56
N LEU A 35 4.15 -5.68 11.08
CA LEU A 35 2.86 -5.03 10.87
C LEU A 35 2.83 -4.27 9.52
N LEU A 36 1.75 -4.45 8.77
CA LEU A 36 1.46 -3.72 7.54
C LEU A 36 0.23 -2.83 7.75
N VAL A 37 0.39 -1.54 7.51
CA VAL A 37 -0.70 -0.56 7.50
C VAL A 37 -0.93 -0.09 6.07
N THR A 38 -2.14 -0.28 5.54
CA THR A 38 -2.51 0.20 4.20
C THR A 38 -3.51 1.32 4.30
N PHE A 39 -3.29 2.40 3.54
CA PHE A 39 -4.25 3.49 3.43
C PHE A 39 -5.28 3.18 2.34
N LYS A 40 -6.49 3.73 2.50
CA LYS A 40 -7.45 3.70 1.39
C LYS A 40 -6.92 4.58 0.25
N PRO A 41 -7.18 4.20 -1.01
CA PRO A 41 -6.88 5.08 -2.14
C PRO A 41 -7.59 6.42 -1.96
N ASN A 42 -6.92 7.51 -2.28
CA ASN A 42 -7.48 8.86 -2.20
C ASN A 42 -7.06 9.65 -3.44
N HIS A 43 -8.00 10.38 -4.03
CA HIS A 43 -7.76 11.21 -5.21
C HIS A 43 -6.96 12.48 -4.92
N ASN A 44 -6.78 12.83 -3.64
CA ASN A 44 -5.93 13.93 -3.21
C ASN A 44 -4.59 13.41 -2.68
N GLU A 45 -3.60 13.30 -3.58
CA GLU A 45 -2.28 12.76 -3.26
C GLU A 45 -1.55 13.58 -2.18
N GLU A 46 -1.69 14.91 -2.21
CA GLU A 46 -0.99 15.81 -1.29
C GLU A 46 -1.51 15.69 0.14
N GLU A 47 -2.83 15.60 0.30
CA GLU A 47 -3.45 15.31 1.59
C GLU A 47 -3.01 13.95 2.13
N MET A 48 -2.92 12.93 1.29
CA MET A 48 -2.45 11.62 1.73
C MET A 48 -0.98 11.63 2.16
N LYS A 49 -0.11 12.36 1.45
CA LYS A 49 1.28 12.55 1.88
C LYS A 49 1.34 13.17 3.26
N GLN A 50 0.52 14.18 3.53
CA GLN A 50 0.45 14.83 4.84
C GLN A 50 -0.02 13.87 5.94
N VAL A 51 -1.08 13.08 5.67
CA VAL A 51 -1.59 12.07 6.62
C VAL A 51 -0.53 10.99 6.91
N VAL A 52 0.15 10.50 5.86
CA VAL A 52 1.21 9.50 5.99
C VAL A 52 2.39 10.07 6.79
N ALA A 53 2.84 11.27 6.48
CA ALA A 53 3.92 11.95 7.20
C ALA A 53 3.56 12.17 8.67
N TRP A 54 2.35 12.66 8.95
CA TRP A 54 1.85 12.83 10.32
C TRP A 54 1.87 11.51 11.10
N LEU A 55 1.37 10.42 10.51
CA LEU A 55 1.35 9.13 11.20
C LEU A 55 2.77 8.61 11.46
N VAL A 56 3.68 8.78 10.50
CA VAL A 56 5.10 8.41 10.66
C VAL A 56 5.74 9.21 11.80
N ASP A 57 5.49 10.52 11.89
CA ASP A 57 5.99 11.36 12.97
C ASP A 57 5.47 10.93 14.34
N ILE A 58 4.18 10.61 14.45
CA ILE A 58 3.59 10.09 15.69
C ILE A 58 4.25 8.76 16.08
N ILE A 59 4.43 7.84 15.13
CA ILE A 59 5.08 6.54 15.40
C ILE A 59 6.53 6.76 15.84
N LYS A 60 7.30 7.62 15.14
CA LYS A 60 8.70 7.88 15.48
C LYS A 60 8.89 8.61 16.80
N THR A 61 7.95 9.46 17.17
CA THR A 61 7.96 10.15 18.47
C THR A 61 7.76 9.18 19.63
N ASN A 62 6.85 8.22 19.48
CA ASN A 62 6.51 7.28 20.55
C ASN A 62 7.40 6.02 20.56
N GLU A 63 7.77 5.53 19.37
CA GLU A 63 8.53 4.29 19.16
C GLU A 63 9.70 4.53 18.19
N PRO A 64 10.75 5.28 18.59
CA PRO A 64 11.82 5.71 17.70
C PRO A 64 12.61 4.54 17.09
N HIS A 65 12.66 3.41 17.80
CA HIS A 65 13.37 2.20 17.39
C HIS A 65 12.59 1.34 16.38
N LEU A 66 11.29 1.61 16.18
CA LEU A 66 10.49 0.88 15.21
C LEU A 66 10.94 1.26 13.80
N LYS A 67 11.33 0.26 12.98
CA LYS A 67 11.70 0.50 11.58
C LYS A 67 10.42 0.68 10.76
N ILE A 68 10.43 1.66 9.88
CA ILE A 68 9.28 2.01 9.03
C ILE A 68 9.78 2.10 7.60
N GLU A 69 9.19 1.33 6.70
CA GLU A 69 9.35 1.47 5.26
C GLU A 69 8.03 1.95 4.64
N ILE A 70 8.09 3.05 3.90
CA ILE A 70 6.93 3.67 3.25
C ILE A 70 6.96 3.28 1.78
N ARG A 71 5.85 2.75 1.25
CA ARG A 71 5.70 2.48 -0.19
C ARG A 71 4.43 3.14 -0.72
N HIS A 72 4.51 3.68 -1.93
CA HIS A 72 3.34 4.07 -2.72
C HIS A 72 3.09 3.02 -3.80
N HIS A 73 1.86 2.54 -3.87
CA HIS A 73 1.44 1.50 -4.80
C HIS A 73 0.68 2.11 -5.98
N ASN A 74 1.38 2.40 -7.07
CA ASN A 74 0.81 3.05 -8.27
C ASN A 74 -0.46 2.39 -8.82
N LEU A 75 -0.56 1.05 -8.77
CA LEU A 75 -1.73 0.35 -9.31
C LEU A 75 -3.01 0.58 -8.50
N LYS A 76 -2.86 0.70 -7.17
CA LYS A 76 -3.99 0.87 -6.24
C LYS A 76 -4.10 2.32 -5.75
N ASP A 77 -3.19 3.18 -6.18
CA ASP A 77 -3.00 4.55 -5.73
C ASP A 77 -3.14 4.70 -4.21
N CYS A 78 -2.36 3.91 -3.48
CA CYS A 78 -2.39 3.93 -2.02
C CYS A 78 -1.00 3.86 -1.41
N TYR A 79 -0.88 4.44 -0.23
CA TYR A 79 0.30 4.31 0.60
C TYR A 79 0.21 3.04 1.46
N ALA A 80 1.37 2.50 1.81
CA ALA A 80 1.53 1.42 2.76
C ALA A 80 2.74 1.67 3.66
N LEU A 81 2.60 1.38 4.95
CA LEU A 81 3.68 1.38 5.94
C LEU A 81 3.98 -0.05 6.36
N TYR A 82 5.22 -0.45 6.18
CA TYR A 82 5.75 -1.72 6.64
C TYR A 82 6.55 -1.45 7.91
N LEU A 83 6.10 -2.01 9.02
CA LEU A 83 6.63 -1.75 10.36
C LEU A 83 7.33 -3.00 10.88
N THR A 84 8.57 -2.84 11.36
CA THR A 84 9.37 -3.94 11.89
C THR A 84 9.98 -3.54 13.22
N ALA A 85 9.65 -4.28 14.27
CA ALA A 85 10.23 -4.13 15.59
C ALA A 85 11.66 -4.70 15.61
N GLY A 86 12.59 -3.95 16.19
CA GLY A 86 13.88 -4.51 16.55
C GLY A 86 13.69 -5.47 17.73
N TYR A 87 13.80 -6.78 17.50
CA TYR A 87 13.87 -7.73 18.61
C TYR A 87 15.15 -7.47 19.41
N LYS A 88 15.02 -6.98 20.65
CA LYS A 88 16.09 -7.14 21.64
C LYS A 88 16.04 -8.60 22.09
N ARG A 89 17.12 -9.34 21.81
CA ARG A 89 17.38 -10.61 22.49
C ARG A 89 17.70 -10.35 23.95
#